data_AF-A0A3C0PK49-F1
#
_entry.id   AF-A0A3C0PK49-F1
#
_cell.length_a   1.000
_cell.length_b   1.000
_cell.length_c   1.000
_cell.angle_alpha   90.00
_cell.angle_beta   90.00
_cell.angle_gamma   90.00
#
_symmetry.space_group_name_H-M   'P 1'
#
loop_
_entity.id
_entity.type
_entity.pdbx_description
1 polymer ?
#
loop_
_entity_poly.entity_id
_entity_poly.type
_entity_poly.pdbx_seq_one_letter_code
_entity_poly.pdbx_strand_id
1 'polypeptide(L)'
;IMEVGDPDEADQRKIAATMDESDSVTSMLDRMSSALSGLTHGASLVLAPKKSSAIKHIEFVSLATDRALVVLVFANGEVENRVFRPPIGQTPSQMREAVNFLNAIGQGKTLQELQSTIGLEIKKHRSELDVLTTNLVEAGIAVMQDAGGDNERLIVRGRSNLLEKAGTAGDLERVRVLFDDLERKRDIAEFLQLTDEGDGVRIFIGSENKLFSLSGSSLVISPYMNADRKVIGAIGVIGPTRLNYGRIVPIVNYTAQMIGRVLSDRG
;
A
#
# COMPACT_ATOMS: atom_id res chain seq x y z
N ILE A 1 -8.75 -5.54 -27.37
CA ILE A 1 -9.38 -5.39 -26.03
C ILE A 1 -10.12 -6.68 -25.78
N MET A 2 -9.69 -7.50 -24.83
CA MET A 2 -10.35 -8.76 -24.50
C MET A 2 -11.52 -8.40 -23.57
N GLU A 3 -12.77 -8.67 -23.97
CA GLU A 3 -13.91 -8.50 -23.07
C GLU A 3 -13.77 -9.51 -21.92
N VAL A 4 -13.64 -8.98 -20.70
CA VAL A 4 -13.61 -9.80 -19.50
C VAL A 4 -15.05 -10.23 -19.21
N GLY A 5 -15.37 -11.49 -19.45
CA GLY A 5 -16.64 -12.08 -19.04
C GLY A 5 -16.77 -12.12 -17.51
N ASP A 6 -17.99 -12.29 -17.01
CA ASP A 6 -18.24 -12.47 -15.59
C ASP A 6 -17.84 -13.87 -15.11
N PRO A 7 -17.36 -14.03 -13.87
CA PRO A 7 -17.15 -15.36 -13.29
C PRO A 7 -18.49 -16.08 -13.08
N ASP A 8 -18.46 -17.41 -13.03
CA ASP A 8 -19.65 -18.22 -12.80
C ASP A 8 -20.38 -17.84 -11.49
N GLU A 9 -21.70 -17.99 -11.45
CA GLU A 9 -22.52 -17.61 -10.28
C GLU A 9 -22.04 -18.24 -8.96
N ALA A 10 -21.52 -19.47 -9.01
CA ALA A 10 -21.00 -20.15 -7.82
C ALA A 10 -19.76 -19.45 -7.26
N ASP A 11 -18.89 -18.94 -8.14
CA ASP A 11 -17.69 -18.20 -7.74
C ASP A 11 -18.08 -16.80 -7.25
N GLN A 12 -19.03 -16.13 -7.90
CA GLN A 12 -19.60 -14.85 -7.42
C GLN A 12 -20.16 -14.97 -6.01
N ARG A 13 -20.98 -16.00 -5.74
CA ARG A 13 -21.57 -16.23 -4.40
C ARG A 13 -20.51 -16.47 -3.33
N LYS A 14 -19.45 -17.23 -3.65
CA LYS A 14 -18.33 -17.46 -2.72
C LYS A 14 -17.57 -16.17 -2.40
N ILE A 15 -17.31 -15.34 -3.42
CA ILE A 15 -16.64 -14.05 -3.23
C ILE A 15 -17.51 -13.11 -2.40
N ALA A 16 -18.80 -13.00 -2.73
CA ALA A 16 -19.76 -12.16 -2.01
C ALA A 16 -19.94 -12.60 -0.55
N ALA A 17 -20.00 -13.91 -0.27
CA ALA A 17 -20.12 -14.44 1.09
C ALA A 17 -18.88 -14.16 1.97
N THR A 18 -17.76 -13.76 1.36
CA THR A 18 -16.53 -13.39 2.07
C THR A 18 -16.57 -11.93 2.55
N MET A 19 -17.58 -11.17 2.13
CA MET A 19 -17.74 -9.75 2.42
C MET A 19 -18.63 -9.59 3.65
N ASP A 20 -18.00 -9.25 4.77
CA ASP A 20 -18.70 -8.83 5.98
C ASP A 20 -18.42 -7.34 6.21
N GLU A 21 -19.49 -6.53 6.21
CA GLU A 21 -19.40 -5.08 6.40
C GLU A 21 -19.05 -4.68 7.84
N SER A 22 -19.06 -5.59 8.80
CA SER A 22 -18.63 -5.33 10.18
C SER A 22 -17.11 -5.40 10.38
N ASP A 23 -16.39 -5.92 9.38
CA ASP A 23 -14.99 -6.26 9.52
C ASP A 23 -14.02 -5.11 9.21
N SER A 24 -12.85 -5.11 9.85
CA SER A 24 -11.76 -4.20 9.48
C SER A 24 -11.39 -4.38 8.00
N VAL A 25 -10.97 -3.31 7.31
CA VAL A 25 -10.52 -3.40 5.91
C VAL A 25 -9.43 -4.47 5.74
N THR A 26 -8.49 -4.53 6.69
CA THR A 26 -7.43 -5.54 6.69
C THR A 26 -7.96 -6.98 6.76
N SER A 27 -8.89 -7.27 7.68
CA SER A 27 -9.44 -8.62 7.85
C SER A 27 -10.29 -9.03 6.64
N MET A 28 -11.02 -8.08 6.05
CA MET A 28 -11.75 -8.29 4.79
C MET A 28 -10.82 -8.66 3.63
N LEU A 29 -9.78 -7.85 3.38
CA LEU A 29 -8.79 -8.11 2.32
C LEU A 29 -8.07 -9.47 2.54
N ASP A 30 -7.85 -9.85 3.80
CA ASP A 30 -7.23 -11.13 4.14
C ASP A 30 -8.11 -12.34 3.78
N ARG A 31 -9.40 -12.28 4.08
CA ARG A 31 -10.34 -13.33 3.69
C ARG A 31 -10.55 -13.38 2.18
N MET A 32 -10.62 -12.23 1.52
CA MET A 32 -10.73 -12.18 0.06
C MET A 32 -9.53 -12.79 -0.65
N SER A 33 -8.31 -12.48 -0.19
CA SER A 33 -7.13 -13.14 -0.73
C SER A 33 -7.18 -14.66 -0.49
N SER A 34 -7.58 -15.11 0.70
CA SER A 34 -7.75 -16.53 0.99
C SER A 34 -8.78 -17.22 0.09
N ALA A 35 -9.94 -16.59 -0.12
CA ALA A 35 -10.98 -17.09 -1.02
C ALA A 35 -10.49 -17.14 -2.48
N LEU A 36 -9.85 -16.07 -2.95
CA LEU A 36 -9.29 -15.97 -4.29
C LEU A 36 -8.25 -17.06 -4.55
N SER A 37 -7.37 -17.32 -3.57
CA SER A 37 -6.41 -18.41 -3.65
C SER A 37 -7.08 -19.77 -3.77
N GLY A 38 -8.10 -20.04 -2.95
CA GLY A 38 -8.85 -21.30 -2.99
C GLY A 38 -9.61 -21.50 -4.31
N LEU A 39 -10.18 -20.42 -4.87
CA LEU A 39 -10.85 -20.48 -6.17
C LEU A 39 -9.86 -20.73 -7.30
N THR A 40 -8.73 -20.04 -7.32
CA THR A 40 -7.80 -20.05 -8.46
C THR A 40 -6.73 -21.13 -8.39
N HIS A 41 -6.60 -21.82 -7.25
CA HIS A 41 -5.51 -22.77 -6.98
C HIS A 41 -4.13 -22.16 -7.26
N GLY A 42 -4.00 -20.86 -7.02
CA GLY A 42 -2.77 -20.08 -7.11
C GLY A 42 -2.46 -19.40 -5.78
N ALA A 43 -1.32 -18.70 -5.72
CA ALA A 43 -1.07 -17.78 -4.63
C ALA A 43 -1.77 -16.45 -4.94
N SER A 44 -2.64 -16.00 -4.07
CA SER A 44 -3.27 -14.68 -4.22
C SER A 44 -2.41 -13.61 -3.56
N LEU A 45 -2.38 -12.45 -4.18
CA LEU A 45 -1.72 -11.25 -3.73
C LEU A 45 -2.76 -10.15 -3.52
N VAL A 46 -2.72 -9.44 -2.40
CA VAL A 46 -3.47 -8.20 -2.22
C VAL A 46 -2.50 -7.13 -1.76
N LEU A 47 -2.50 -6.03 -2.49
CA LEU A 47 -1.83 -4.80 -2.13
C LEU A 47 -2.87 -3.89 -1.49
N ALA A 48 -2.84 -3.80 -0.17
CA ALA A 48 -3.78 -3.00 0.59
C ALA A 48 -3.30 -1.55 0.69
N PRO A 49 -4.19 -0.54 0.47
CA PRO A 49 -3.86 0.83 0.79
C PRO A 49 -3.48 0.90 2.26
N LYS A 50 -2.37 1.57 2.56
CA LYS A 50 -2.23 2.16 3.88
C LYS A 50 -3.25 3.29 3.93
N LYS A 51 -4.26 3.19 4.81
CA LYS A 51 -5.14 4.34 5.08
C LYS A 51 -4.24 5.48 5.53
N SER A 52 -4.06 6.51 4.71
CA SER A 52 -3.51 7.77 5.18
C SER A 52 -4.62 8.45 5.97
N SER A 53 -4.72 8.10 7.24
CA SER A 53 -5.65 8.81 8.12
C SER A 53 -5.17 10.25 8.27
N ALA A 54 -6.12 11.18 8.37
CA ALA A 54 -5.80 12.57 8.65
C ALA A 54 -5.02 12.66 9.96
N ILE A 55 -4.04 13.55 10.00
CA ILE A 55 -3.28 13.84 11.19
C ILE A 55 -4.21 14.57 12.16
N LYS A 56 -4.30 14.01 13.36
CA LYS A 56 -5.02 14.58 14.48
C LYS A 56 -4.10 15.40 15.38
N HIS A 57 -2.88 14.91 15.62
CA HIS A 57 -1.90 15.58 16.47
C HIS A 57 -0.46 15.15 16.13
N ILE A 58 0.48 16.08 16.20
CA ILE A 58 1.93 15.83 16.10
C ILE A 58 2.59 16.32 17.38
N GLU A 59 3.48 15.54 17.96
CA GLU A 59 4.26 15.93 19.15
C GLU A 59 5.74 15.58 18.95
N PHE A 60 6.64 16.46 19.41
CA PHE A 60 8.08 16.17 19.48
C PHE A 60 8.50 16.01 20.94
N VAL A 61 9.08 14.86 21.28
CA VAL A 61 9.59 14.54 22.62
C VAL A 61 11.11 14.43 22.54
N SER A 62 11.82 15.33 23.22
CA SER A 62 13.29 15.25 23.31
C SER A 62 13.71 13.98 24.06
N LEU A 63 14.57 13.17 23.44
CA LEU A 63 15.16 11.99 24.07
C LEU A 63 16.59 12.27 24.57
N ALA A 64 17.36 13.01 23.77
CA ALA A 64 18.71 13.47 24.08
C ALA A 64 19.02 14.76 23.29
N THR A 65 20.21 15.33 23.46
CA THR A 65 20.64 16.54 22.74
C THR A 65 20.68 16.35 21.23
N ASP A 66 20.92 15.12 20.76
CA ASP A 66 21.04 14.74 19.34
C ASP A 66 19.85 13.90 18.83
N ARG A 67 18.83 13.66 19.67
CA ARG A 67 17.71 12.76 19.36
C ARG A 67 16.38 13.24 19.90
N ALA A 68 15.36 13.15 19.07
CA ALA A 68 13.97 13.42 19.45
C ALA A 68 13.05 12.33 18.87
N LEU A 69 11.91 12.14 19.52
CA LEU A 69 10.83 11.26 19.09
C LEU A 69 9.70 12.13 18.52
N VAL A 70 9.29 11.87 17.29
CA VAL A 70 8.02 12.35 16.75
C VAL A 70 6.94 11.33 17.08
N VAL A 71 5.86 11.80 17.68
CA VAL A 71 4.62 11.05 17.90
C VAL A 71 3.58 11.60 16.94
N LEU A 72 3.09 10.75 16.04
CA LEU A 72 2.02 11.07 15.10
C LEU A 72 0.74 10.38 15.57
N VAL A 73 -0.30 11.14 15.86
CA VAL A 73 -1.63 10.62 16.18
C VAL A 73 -2.54 10.88 15.01
N PHE A 74 -3.17 9.82 14.53
CA PHE A 74 -4.08 9.87 13.40
C PHE A 74 -5.54 9.95 13.86
N ALA A 75 -6.42 10.43 12.98
CA ALA A 75 -7.86 10.58 13.26
C ALA A 75 -8.56 9.24 13.54
N ASN A 76 -8.02 8.15 12.99
CA ASN A 76 -8.46 6.78 13.27
C ASN A 76 -7.98 6.22 14.62
N GLY A 77 -7.21 6.99 15.40
CA GLY A 77 -6.66 6.58 16.69
C GLY A 77 -5.34 5.80 16.62
N GLU A 78 -4.81 5.55 15.42
CA GLU A 78 -3.47 4.97 15.28
C GLU A 78 -2.40 5.97 15.76
N VAL A 79 -1.34 5.44 16.36
CA VAL A 79 -0.20 6.22 16.84
C VAL A 79 1.09 5.66 16.25
N GLU A 80 1.86 6.50 15.58
CA GLU A 80 3.19 6.17 15.07
C GLU A 80 4.29 6.93 15.81
N ASN A 81 5.35 6.22 16.18
CA ASN A 81 6.48 6.73 16.97
C ASN A 81 7.76 6.66 16.13
N ARG A 82 8.47 7.78 15.99
CA ARG A 82 9.63 7.91 15.09
C ARG A 82 10.78 8.64 15.74
N VAL A 83 11.94 8.01 15.83
CA VAL A 83 13.15 8.70 16.33
C VAL A 83 13.85 9.41 15.18
N PHE A 84 14.22 10.66 15.40
CA PHE A 84 15.01 11.47 14.46
C PHE A 84 16.11 12.24 15.17
N ARG A 85 17.03 12.78 14.37
CA ARG A 85 18.10 13.66 14.85
C ARG A 85 17.76 15.10 14.49
N PRO A 86 17.36 15.94 15.47
CA PRO A 86 17.10 17.35 15.19
C PRO A 86 18.41 18.07 14.81
N PRO A 87 18.34 19.17 14.02
CA PRO A 87 19.49 20.01 13.73
C PRO A 87 20.19 20.50 15.01
N ILE A 88 21.51 20.62 14.96
CA ILE A 88 22.32 21.05 16.11
C ILE A 88 21.96 22.49 16.49
N GLY A 89 21.88 22.77 17.80
CA GLY A 89 21.60 24.12 18.32
C GLY A 89 20.12 24.43 18.50
N GLN A 90 19.24 23.45 18.31
CA GLN A 90 17.80 23.60 18.53
C GLN A 90 17.44 23.75 20.01
N THR A 91 16.62 24.76 20.31
CA THR A 91 16.10 25.03 21.66
C THR A 91 14.74 24.36 21.89
N PRO A 92 14.36 24.05 23.14
CA PRO A 92 13.01 23.54 23.45
C PRO A 92 11.86 24.49 23.03
N SER A 93 12.11 25.80 22.91
CA SER A 93 11.12 26.74 22.38
C SER A 93 10.93 26.60 20.87
N GLN A 94 12.01 26.47 20.11
CA GLN A 94 11.94 26.27 18.65
C GLN A 94 11.32 24.91 18.30
N MET A 95 11.56 23.87 19.11
CA MET A 95 10.89 22.58 18.96
C MET A 95 9.37 22.71 19.10
N ARG A 96 8.90 23.45 20.12
CA ARG A 96 7.47 23.72 20.33
C ARG A 96 6.89 24.57 19.21
N GLU A 97 7.63 25.56 18.73
CA GLU A 97 7.20 26.40 17.62
C GLU A 97 7.01 25.57 16.34
N ALA A 98 7.95 24.68 16.02
CA ALA A 98 7.82 23.76 14.89
C ALA A 98 6.61 22.82 15.04
N VAL A 99 6.38 22.26 16.24
CA VAL A 99 5.22 21.40 16.52
C VAL A 99 3.90 22.18 16.34
N ASN A 100 3.83 23.40 16.86
CA ASN A 100 2.63 24.25 16.71
C ASN A 100 2.36 24.59 15.25
N PHE A 101 3.41 24.94 14.50
CA PHE A 101 3.31 25.19 13.07
C PHE A 101 2.78 23.96 12.32
N LEU A 102 3.38 22.79 12.56
CA LEU A 102 2.98 21.52 11.93
C LEU A 102 1.52 21.13 12.25
N ASN A 103 1.09 21.29 13.50
CA ASN A 103 -0.29 21.03 13.89
C ASN A 103 -1.26 22.02 13.23
N ALA A 104 -0.92 23.32 13.15
CA ALA A 104 -1.79 24.34 12.58
C ALA A 104 -2.07 24.10 11.09
N ILE A 105 -1.06 23.65 10.33
CA ILE A 105 -1.22 23.40 8.89
C ILE A 105 -1.61 21.96 8.54
N GLY A 106 -1.40 21.02 9.48
CA GLY A 106 -1.59 19.58 9.28
C GLY A 106 -2.90 19.02 9.83
N GLN A 107 -3.63 19.78 10.63
CA GLN A 107 -4.91 19.34 11.16
C GLN A 107 -5.88 18.98 10.02
N GLY A 108 -6.42 17.76 10.06
CA GLY A 108 -7.37 17.28 9.06
C GLY A 108 -6.74 16.88 7.71
N LYS A 109 -5.41 16.98 7.57
CA LYS A 109 -4.69 16.58 6.37
C LYS A 109 -4.02 15.23 6.56
N THR A 110 -3.93 14.47 5.48
CA THR A 110 -3.07 13.30 5.42
C THR A 110 -1.59 13.71 5.48
N LEU A 111 -0.72 12.76 5.81
CA LEU A 111 0.73 13.01 5.85
C LEU A 111 1.28 13.50 4.50
N GLN A 112 0.73 13.01 3.38
CA GLN A 112 1.12 13.40 2.03
C GLN A 112 0.69 14.84 1.68
N GLU A 113 -0.53 15.22 2.06
CA GLU A 113 -1.03 16.59 1.89
C GLU A 113 -0.30 17.59 2.80
N LEU A 114 0.03 17.18 4.03
CA LEU A 114 0.85 17.98 4.94
C LEU A 114 2.23 18.26 4.32
N GLN A 115 2.90 17.24 3.79
CA GLN A 115 4.19 17.42 3.09
C GLN A 115 4.09 18.42 1.93
N SER A 116 3.06 18.27 1.09
CA SER A 116 2.83 19.17 -0.04
C SER A 116 2.56 20.60 0.40
N THR A 117 1.78 20.77 1.48
CA THR A 117 1.49 22.08 2.08
C THR A 117 2.75 22.72 2.64
N ILE A 118 3.56 21.98 3.41
CA ILE A 118 4.77 22.53 4.02
C ILE A 118 5.74 23.05 2.95
N GLY A 119 5.91 22.32 1.84
CA GLY A 119 6.77 22.75 0.74
C GLY A 119 6.32 24.08 0.10
N LEU A 120 5.01 24.36 0.10
CA LEU A 120 4.46 25.63 -0.37
C LEU A 120 4.60 26.73 0.69
N GLU A 121 4.31 26.42 1.95
CA GLU A 121 4.37 27.38 3.05
C GLU A 121 5.80 27.82 3.37
N ILE A 122 6.80 26.93 3.33
CA ILE A 122 8.23 27.30 3.47
C ILE A 122 8.66 28.27 2.34
N LYS A 123 8.18 28.04 1.11
CA LYS A 123 8.47 28.94 -0.02
C LYS A 123 7.81 30.31 0.15
N LYS A 124 6.63 30.37 0.76
CA LYS A 124 5.82 31.57 0.94
C LYS A 124 6.23 32.40 2.17
N HIS A 125 6.58 31.74 3.27
CA HIS A 125 6.90 32.35 4.57
C HIS A 125 8.40 32.38 4.88
N ARG A 126 9.26 32.39 3.86
CA ARG A 126 10.73 32.40 3.99
C ARG A 126 11.29 33.58 4.82
N SER A 127 10.46 34.58 5.13
CA SER A 127 10.81 35.73 5.97
C SER A 127 10.29 35.68 7.41
N GLU A 128 9.35 34.79 7.75
CA GLU A 128 8.66 34.78 9.06
C GLU A 128 9.09 33.63 9.97
N LEU A 129 9.56 32.51 9.41
CA LEU A 129 10.13 31.40 10.18
C LEU A 129 11.64 31.59 10.35
N ASP A 130 12.14 31.46 11.58
CA ASP A 130 13.57 31.38 11.84
C ASP A 130 14.19 30.22 11.03
N VAL A 131 15.40 30.43 10.52
CA VAL A 131 16.13 29.46 9.68
C VAL A 131 16.27 28.12 10.42
N LEU A 132 16.46 28.18 11.74
CA LEU A 132 16.57 26.98 12.57
C LEU A 132 15.24 26.22 12.65
N THR A 133 14.12 26.90 12.87
CA THR A 133 12.77 26.29 12.89
C THR A 133 12.42 25.67 11.55
N THR A 134 12.78 26.33 10.44
CA THR A 134 12.64 25.78 9.08
C THR A 134 13.40 24.47 8.92
N ASN A 135 14.68 24.43 9.33
CA ASN A 135 15.49 23.21 9.27
C ASN A 135 14.92 22.06 10.12
N LEU A 136 14.27 22.37 11.25
CA LEU A 136 13.65 21.35 12.09
C LEU A 136 12.37 20.79 11.49
N VAL A 137 11.56 21.65 10.86
CA VAL A 137 10.39 21.23 10.09
C VAL A 137 10.82 20.35 8.91
N GLU A 138 11.85 20.72 8.17
CA GLU A 138 12.41 19.92 7.08
C GLU A 138 12.98 18.57 7.56
N ALA A 139 13.72 18.55 8.67
CA ALA A 139 14.21 17.32 9.28
C ALA A 139 13.07 16.40 9.75
N GLY A 140 12.00 16.98 10.32
CA GLY A 140 10.78 16.27 10.66
C GLY A 140 10.08 15.70 9.42
N ILE A 141 10.02 16.46 8.32
CA ILE A 141 9.49 15.98 7.03
C ILE A 141 10.28 14.79 6.51
N ALA A 142 11.62 14.84 6.51
CA ALA A 142 12.43 13.75 5.99
C ALA A 142 12.13 12.43 6.73
N VAL A 143 11.88 12.49 8.04
CA VAL A 143 11.52 11.32 8.86
C VAL A 143 10.07 10.88 8.61
N MET A 144 9.19 11.84 8.33
CA MET A 144 7.82 11.61 7.91
C MET A 144 7.72 11.08 6.47
N GLN A 145 8.68 11.34 5.59
CA GLN A 145 8.75 10.73 4.25
C GLN A 145 9.02 9.23 4.34
N ASP A 146 9.83 8.81 5.31
CA ASP A 146 9.97 7.38 5.63
C ASP A 146 8.71 6.80 6.31
N ALA A 147 7.78 7.65 6.78
CA ALA A 147 6.55 7.26 7.49
C ALA A 147 5.34 7.14 6.59
N GLY A 148 5.25 8.11 5.69
CA GLY A 148 4.38 8.15 4.54
C GLY A 148 4.99 7.48 3.32
N GLY A 149 6.10 6.76 3.45
CA GLY A 149 6.58 5.90 2.38
C GLY A 149 5.41 5.04 1.92
N ASP A 150 5.32 4.80 0.61
CA ASP A 150 4.32 3.97 -0.12
C ASP A 150 4.31 2.52 0.39
N ASN A 151 4.13 2.35 1.70
CA ASN A 151 4.15 1.09 2.40
C ASN A 151 2.74 0.54 2.34
N GLU A 152 2.32 0.28 1.11
CA GLU A 152 1.24 -0.61 0.80
C GLU A 152 1.51 -1.95 1.50
N ARG A 153 0.48 -2.50 2.14
CA ARG A 153 0.64 -3.77 2.84
C ARG A 153 0.40 -4.90 1.86
N LEU A 154 1.46 -5.65 1.57
CA LEU A 154 1.37 -6.86 0.79
C LEU A 154 0.83 -8.03 1.64
N ILE A 155 -0.34 -8.54 1.26
CA ILE A 155 -0.95 -9.74 1.82
C ILE A 155 -0.80 -10.86 0.78
N VAL A 156 -0.16 -11.96 1.19
CA VAL A 156 -0.03 -13.17 0.35
C VAL A 156 -0.76 -14.32 1.01
N ARG A 157 -1.62 -15.00 0.25
CA ARG A 157 -2.30 -16.25 0.64
C ARG A 157 -2.10 -17.31 -0.43
N GLY A 158 -2.21 -18.59 -0.06
CA GLY A 158 -2.03 -19.68 -1.03
C GLY A 158 -0.61 -20.03 -1.41
N ARG A 159 0.38 -19.71 -0.55
CA ARG A 159 1.79 -20.05 -0.81
C ARG A 159 1.99 -21.55 -1.03
N SER A 160 1.21 -22.39 -0.34
CA SER A 160 1.20 -23.84 -0.50
C SER A 160 0.84 -24.27 -1.93
N ASN A 161 -0.06 -23.57 -2.61
CA ASN A 161 -0.48 -23.91 -3.98
C ASN A 161 0.68 -23.80 -4.99
N LEU A 162 1.64 -22.91 -4.73
CA LEU A 162 2.85 -22.79 -5.56
C LEU A 162 3.83 -23.94 -5.28
N LEU A 163 3.90 -24.39 -4.03
CA LEU A 163 4.75 -25.51 -3.61
C LEU A 163 4.20 -26.87 -4.07
N GLU A 164 2.88 -27.08 -3.99
CA GLU A 164 2.23 -28.32 -4.46
C GLU A 164 2.42 -28.55 -5.96
N LYS A 165 2.53 -27.47 -6.74
CA LYS A 165 2.79 -27.52 -8.17
C LYS A 165 4.27 -27.58 -8.52
N ALA A 166 5.17 -27.41 -7.54
CA ALA A 166 6.61 -27.53 -7.71
C ALA A 166 7.02 -29.00 -7.66
N GLY A 167 7.17 -29.62 -8.84
CA GLY A 167 7.52 -31.05 -8.95
C GLY A 167 9.03 -31.32 -8.93
N THR A 168 9.87 -30.29 -9.06
CA THR A 168 11.32 -30.41 -9.17
C THR A 168 12.05 -29.45 -8.22
N ALA A 169 13.31 -29.76 -7.89
CA ALA A 169 14.17 -28.86 -7.11
C ALA A 169 14.34 -27.49 -7.78
N GLY A 170 14.34 -27.43 -9.12
CA GLY A 170 14.39 -26.19 -9.88
C GLY A 170 13.11 -25.35 -9.73
N ASP A 171 11.95 -25.99 -9.63
CA ASP A 171 10.68 -25.29 -9.41
C ASP A 171 10.57 -24.73 -7.99
N LEU A 172 11.10 -25.45 -6.99
CA LEU A 172 11.16 -24.97 -5.62
C LEU A 172 12.05 -23.72 -5.50
N GLU A 173 13.21 -23.73 -6.16
CA GLU A 173 14.12 -22.59 -6.19
C GLU A 173 13.48 -21.37 -6.87
N ARG A 174 12.73 -21.58 -7.95
CA ARG A 174 11.96 -20.52 -8.62
C ARG A 174 10.90 -19.89 -7.71
N VAL A 175 10.18 -20.72 -6.94
CA VAL A 175 9.19 -20.23 -5.96
C VAL A 175 9.87 -19.45 -4.84
N ARG A 176 11.06 -19.87 -4.39
CA ARG A 176 11.86 -19.12 -3.41
C ARG A 176 12.26 -17.74 -3.95
N VAL A 177 12.84 -17.70 -5.15
CA VAL A 177 13.24 -16.44 -5.82
C VAL A 177 12.03 -15.49 -5.96
N LEU A 178 10.87 -16.02 -6.35
CA LEU A 178 9.64 -15.24 -6.42
C LEU A 178 9.27 -14.59 -5.07
N PHE A 179 9.34 -15.34 -3.97
CA PHE A 179 8.99 -14.79 -2.65
C PHE A 179 10.01 -13.76 -2.16
N ASP A 180 11.30 -13.99 -2.38
CA ASP A 180 12.36 -13.02 -2.07
C ASP A 180 12.16 -11.70 -2.83
N ASP A 181 11.74 -11.81 -4.09
CA ASP A 181 11.45 -10.70 -4.97
C ASP A 181 10.16 -9.94 -4.55
N LEU A 182 9.09 -10.66 -4.17
CA LEU A 182 7.86 -10.05 -3.62
C LEU A 182 8.11 -9.35 -2.27
N GLU A 183 9.05 -9.84 -1.46
CA GLU A 183 9.40 -9.25 -0.17
C GLU A 183 10.12 -7.90 -0.31
N ARG A 184 10.73 -7.62 -1.47
CA ARG A 184 11.39 -6.33 -1.73
C ARG A 184 10.43 -5.15 -1.93
N LYS A 185 9.09 -5.39 -1.93
CA LYS A 185 7.95 -4.44 -1.87
C LYS A 185 7.87 -3.33 -2.94
N ARG A 186 8.97 -2.64 -3.25
CA ARG A 186 9.06 -1.54 -4.21
C ARG A 186 8.61 -1.93 -5.61
N ASP A 187 8.91 -3.16 -6.00
CA ASP A 187 8.66 -3.62 -7.37
C ASP A 187 7.16 -3.90 -7.62
N ILE A 188 6.35 -4.05 -6.57
CA ILE A 188 4.89 -4.28 -6.70
C ILE A 188 4.11 -2.97 -6.78
N ALA A 189 4.53 -1.95 -6.03
CA ALA A 189 4.01 -0.59 -6.12
C ALA A 189 4.24 -0.01 -7.52
N GLU A 190 5.39 -0.30 -8.14
CA GLU A 190 5.70 0.10 -9.51
C GLU A 190 4.73 -0.55 -10.53
N PHE A 191 4.24 -1.78 -10.28
CA PHE A 191 3.15 -2.35 -11.08
C PHE A 191 1.84 -1.60 -10.90
N LEU A 192 1.56 -1.02 -9.74
CA LEU A 192 0.36 -0.19 -9.56
C LEU A 192 0.47 1.14 -10.30
N GLN A 193 1.65 1.76 -10.31
CA GLN A 193 1.87 3.04 -11.01
C GLN A 193 1.74 2.90 -12.52
N LEU A 194 2.16 1.76 -13.08
CA LEU A 194 1.93 1.47 -14.50
C LEU A 194 0.42 1.38 -14.85
N THR A 195 -0.48 1.27 -13.86
CA THR A 195 -1.93 1.06 -14.05
C THR A 195 -2.73 2.36 -14.11
N ASP A 196 -2.11 3.51 -13.82
CA ASP A 196 -2.80 4.83 -13.86
C ASP A 196 -3.33 5.18 -15.26
N GLU A 197 -2.87 4.49 -16.32
CA GLU A 197 -3.27 4.74 -17.71
C GLU A 197 -4.39 3.82 -18.23
N GLY A 198 -4.94 2.88 -17.42
CA GLY A 198 -5.94 1.94 -17.96
C GLY A 198 -6.89 1.29 -16.97
N ASP A 199 -8.18 1.29 -17.33
CA ASP A 199 -9.21 0.43 -16.75
C ASP A 199 -8.96 -1.03 -17.17
N GLY A 200 -8.59 -1.90 -16.22
CA GLY A 200 -8.75 -3.34 -16.41
C GLY A 200 -7.67 -4.25 -15.83
N VAL A 201 -7.91 -5.55 -16.01
CA VAL A 201 -7.00 -6.62 -15.58
C VAL A 201 -5.75 -6.63 -16.45
N ARG A 202 -4.59 -6.77 -15.81
CA ARG A 202 -3.30 -6.96 -16.48
C ARG A 202 -2.73 -8.33 -16.22
N ILE A 203 -2.10 -8.88 -17.24
CA ILE A 203 -1.49 -10.20 -17.22
C ILE A 203 -0.02 -10.01 -17.52
N PHE A 204 0.83 -10.47 -16.62
CA PHE A 204 2.28 -10.53 -16.78
C PHE A 204 2.68 -11.98 -16.92
N ILE A 205 3.40 -12.32 -17.98
CA ILE A 205 3.82 -13.68 -18.28
C ILE A 205 5.34 -13.76 -18.30
N GLY A 206 5.94 -14.40 -17.30
CA GLY A 206 7.38 -14.72 -17.30
C GLY A 206 8.29 -13.50 -17.45
N SER A 207 9.17 -13.51 -18.45
CA SER A 207 10.25 -12.53 -18.67
C SER A 207 9.82 -11.12 -19.09
N GLU A 208 8.52 -10.83 -19.08
CA GLU A 208 7.99 -9.48 -19.34
C GLU A 208 8.36 -8.47 -18.22
N ASN A 209 8.85 -8.94 -17.07
CA ASN A 209 9.42 -8.09 -16.03
C ASN A 209 10.56 -8.78 -15.25
N LYS A 210 11.51 -8.02 -14.69
CA LYS A 210 12.67 -8.51 -13.92
C LYS A 210 12.26 -9.45 -12.79
N LEU A 211 11.18 -9.15 -12.06
CA LEU A 211 10.62 -9.94 -10.98
C LEU A 211 10.15 -11.37 -11.36
N PHE A 212 9.67 -11.55 -12.59
CA PHE A 212 9.04 -12.81 -13.04
C PHE A 212 9.89 -13.60 -14.04
N SER A 213 10.97 -12.96 -14.53
CA SER A 213 11.91 -13.52 -15.49
C SER A 213 12.64 -14.77 -15.00
N LEU A 214 12.93 -14.86 -13.70
CA LEU A 214 13.69 -15.96 -13.10
C LEU A 214 12.80 -17.02 -12.45
N SER A 215 11.56 -16.68 -12.09
CA SER A 215 10.64 -17.55 -11.34
C SER A 215 9.73 -18.41 -12.21
N GLY A 216 9.69 -18.20 -13.54
CA GLY A 216 8.81 -18.98 -14.44
C GLY A 216 7.32 -18.85 -14.09
N SER A 217 6.93 -17.74 -13.47
CA SER A 217 5.58 -17.50 -12.98
C SER A 217 4.83 -16.47 -13.84
N SER A 218 3.50 -16.49 -13.75
CA SER A 218 2.61 -15.48 -14.29
C SER A 218 1.86 -14.79 -13.17
N LEU A 219 1.60 -13.49 -13.35
CA LEU A 219 0.81 -12.66 -12.45
C LEU A 219 -0.40 -12.11 -13.21
N VAL A 220 -1.60 -12.36 -12.70
CA VAL A 220 -2.83 -11.67 -13.11
C VAL A 220 -3.17 -10.66 -12.03
N ILE A 221 -3.27 -9.38 -12.35
CA ILE A 221 -3.53 -8.31 -11.38
C ILE A 221 -4.65 -7.39 -11.86
N SER A 222 -5.49 -6.94 -10.95
CA SER A 222 -6.54 -5.96 -11.20
C SER A 222 -6.48 -4.86 -10.14
N PRO A 223 -6.40 -3.57 -10.54
CA PRO A 223 -6.53 -2.46 -9.59
C PRO A 223 -7.95 -2.42 -9.05
N TYR A 224 -8.11 -1.89 -7.84
CA TYR A 224 -9.40 -1.48 -7.31
C TYR A 224 -9.37 0.00 -6.93
N MET A 225 -10.49 0.66 -7.16
CA MET A 225 -10.63 2.12 -7.06
C MET A 225 -11.64 2.50 -5.99
N ASN A 226 -11.49 3.71 -5.45
CA ASN A 226 -12.48 4.33 -4.57
C ASN A 226 -13.60 5.04 -5.39
N ALA A 227 -14.54 5.69 -4.69
CA ALA A 227 -15.66 6.42 -5.31
C ALA A 227 -15.21 7.50 -6.30
N ASP A 228 -14.06 8.13 -6.03
CA ASP A 228 -13.46 9.17 -6.87
C ASP A 228 -12.68 8.62 -8.07
N ARG A 229 -12.77 7.31 -8.34
CA ARG A 229 -12.00 6.60 -9.38
C ARG A 229 -10.48 6.68 -9.20
N LYS A 230 -10.01 6.91 -7.99
CA LYS A 230 -8.58 6.84 -7.66
C LYS A 230 -8.20 5.39 -7.37
N VAL A 231 -7.14 4.90 -8.00
CA VAL A 231 -6.56 3.59 -7.66
C VAL A 231 -6.04 3.66 -6.22
N ILE A 232 -6.56 2.78 -5.36
CA ILE A 232 -6.18 2.71 -3.95
C ILE A 232 -5.48 1.38 -3.60
N GLY A 233 -5.40 0.44 -4.53
CA GLY A 233 -4.65 -0.79 -4.37
C GLY A 233 -4.90 -1.76 -5.52
N ALA A 234 -4.40 -2.99 -5.39
CA ALA A 234 -4.68 -4.06 -6.34
C ALA A 234 -4.83 -5.42 -5.68
N ILE A 235 -5.49 -6.32 -6.40
CA ILE A 235 -5.56 -7.73 -6.11
C ILE A 235 -5.05 -8.53 -7.30
N GLY A 236 -4.39 -9.64 -7.04
CA GLY A 236 -3.87 -10.49 -8.10
C GLY A 236 -3.68 -11.94 -7.69
N VAL A 237 -3.32 -12.74 -8.69
CA VAL A 237 -3.04 -14.17 -8.56
C VAL A 237 -1.74 -14.47 -9.26
N ILE A 238 -0.85 -15.14 -8.55
CA ILE A 238 0.40 -15.66 -9.05
C ILE A 238 0.26 -17.17 -9.20
N GLY A 239 0.77 -17.67 -10.32
CA GLY A 239 0.81 -19.09 -10.61
C GLY A 239 1.85 -19.42 -11.67
N PRO A 240 1.96 -20.69 -12.09
CA PRO A 240 2.86 -21.10 -13.16
C PRO A 240 2.50 -20.42 -14.49
N THR A 241 3.41 -20.44 -15.47
CA THR A 241 3.22 -19.77 -16.78
C THR A 241 1.99 -20.25 -17.57
N ARG A 242 1.38 -21.38 -17.20
CA ARG A 242 0.17 -21.94 -17.82
C ARG A 242 -1.00 -21.85 -16.86
N LEU A 243 -1.49 -20.65 -16.62
CA LEU A 243 -2.72 -20.43 -15.86
C LEU A 243 -3.96 -20.60 -16.76
N ASN A 244 -5.09 -20.96 -16.16
CA ASN A 244 -6.38 -20.87 -16.84
C ASN A 244 -6.83 -19.41 -16.84
N TYR A 245 -6.28 -18.62 -17.76
CA TYR A 245 -6.57 -17.18 -17.85
C TYR A 245 -8.06 -16.90 -18.07
N GLY A 246 -8.75 -17.73 -18.87
CA GLY A 246 -10.18 -17.61 -19.11
C GLY A 246 -11.02 -17.70 -17.84
N ARG A 247 -10.57 -18.46 -16.84
CA ARG A 247 -11.24 -18.54 -15.53
C ARG A 247 -10.72 -17.51 -14.52
N ILE A 248 -9.42 -17.26 -14.49
CA ILE A 248 -8.79 -16.43 -13.45
C ILE A 248 -9.06 -14.93 -13.67
N VAL A 249 -9.01 -14.46 -14.93
CA VAL A 249 -9.19 -13.04 -15.25
C VAL A 249 -10.57 -12.53 -14.80
N PRO A 250 -11.70 -13.20 -15.10
CA PRO A 250 -13.03 -12.85 -14.57
C PRO A 250 -13.09 -12.77 -13.04
N ILE A 251 -12.54 -13.78 -12.36
CA ILE A 251 -12.58 -13.88 -10.89
C ILE A 251 -11.80 -12.73 -10.24
N VAL A 252 -10.60 -12.43 -10.75
CA VAL A 252 -9.75 -11.34 -10.24
C VAL A 252 -10.40 -9.98 -10.48
N ASN A 253 -10.95 -9.75 -11.69
CA ASN A 253 -11.65 -8.52 -12.02
C ASN A 253 -12.85 -8.29 -11.10
N TYR A 254 -13.72 -9.30 -10.96
CA TYR A 254 -14.91 -9.22 -10.11
C TYR A 254 -14.54 -8.95 -8.65
N THR A 255 -13.51 -9.64 -8.13
CA THR A 255 -13.06 -9.43 -6.76
C THR A 255 -12.55 -7.99 -6.55
N ALA A 256 -11.81 -7.43 -7.52
CA ALA A 256 -11.33 -6.05 -7.46
C ALA A 256 -12.49 -5.04 -7.45
N GLN A 257 -13.50 -5.24 -8.30
CA GLN A 257 -14.69 -4.38 -8.33
C GLN A 257 -15.47 -4.44 -7.01
N MET A 258 -15.62 -5.62 -6.42
CA MET A 258 -16.29 -5.78 -5.14
C MET A 258 -15.54 -5.11 -3.98
N ILE A 259 -14.20 -5.21 -3.96
CA ILE A 259 -13.36 -4.47 -3.00
C ILE A 259 -13.56 -2.96 -3.16
N GLY A 260 -13.50 -2.46 -4.39
CA GLY A 260 -13.68 -1.05 -4.69
C GLY A 260 -15.01 -0.50 -4.18
N ARG A 261 -16.11 -1.24 -4.38
CA ARG A 261 -17.45 -0.86 -3.89
C ARG A 261 -17.49 -0.71 -2.38
N VAL A 262 -17.09 -1.72 -1.62
CA VAL A 262 -17.14 -1.65 -0.14
C VAL A 262 -16.20 -0.60 0.44
N LEU A 263 -15.03 -0.38 -0.18
CA LEU A 263 -14.13 0.67 0.27
C LEU A 263 -14.64 2.06 -0.08
N SER A 264 -15.44 2.20 -1.14
CA SER A 264 -16.12 3.45 -1.49
C SER A 264 -17.25 3.79 -0.51
N ASP A 265 -17.99 2.78 -0.03
CA ASP A 265 -19.10 2.98 0.91
C ASP A 265 -18.64 3.30 2.35
N ARG A 266 -17.35 3.09 2.65
CA ARG A 266 -16.72 3.37 3.96
C ARG A 266 -15.86 4.65 3.97
N GLY A 267 -15.77 5.34 2.85
CA GLY A 267 -14.95 6.54 2.62
C GLY A 267 -15.66 7.83 2.99
#